data_AF-A0A0G2J0S2-F1
#
_entry.id   AF-A0A0G2J0S2-F1
#
_cell.length_a   1.000
_cell.length_b   1.000
_cell.length_c   1.000
_cell.angle_alpha   90.00
_cell.angle_beta   90.00
_cell.angle_gamma   90.00
#
_symmetry.space_group_name_H-M   'P 1'
#
loop_
_entity.id
_entity.type
_entity.pdbx_description
1 polymer ?
#
loop_
_entity_poly.entity_id
_entity_poly.type
_entity_poly.pdbx_seq_one_letter_code
_entity_poly.pdbx_strand_id
1 'polypeptide(L)'
;MADPLYELLVPYFDSADVSSRPPPPTSDSVSSKYLNRLSTLSLSSLTSTEPQSLSQSSHSVLVSLQALSNRSHKSFVTAADNLSSLRFSIPQIATEARRLQNGIPKLDEEAVRFSSAYNKSVENPMLDGRKKAMQLLRNVDRLSDILELPTLLSTAVSSSSANAGAAGGSNTNYSSALDLFAHIKRLQTLYPDSPLVKDIARQAEEAMKEMTSNLIAGLRIQNIRLAAALRTVGWLRRVAPELEGPSSEGISVMNSEGAFGALFLVCRLANLISMLEALDPLRELADQETQRRLQSNGKQTTTSTSNNAWSGGQQTERFLKRYIEIYREQSFAIVAMYKNIFAPAPSESGLVSASVSGLDLRDLSLQTKPTPKPQKAQKDPLPRLPPALATFPMHLAQLLTETLKAYLPNVKDKSSRESLLTQVLYCAGSLGRLGGNFSMILSSLDEEGDEEGDTEDDLSEDNTVPEWEEVMKKHRVLSERLDQLTASGVDSGPKTISRVASPLT
;
A
#
# COMPACT_ATOMS: atom_id res chain seq x y z
N MET A 1 45.08 95.68 -53.65
CA MET A 1 45.50 96.91 -54.33
C MET A 1 46.98 96.79 -54.57
N ALA A 2 47.39 96.86 -55.83
CA ALA A 2 48.78 96.66 -56.26
C ALA A 2 49.68 97.65 -55.53
N ASP A 3 50.77 97.15 -54.94
CA ASP A 3 51.72 97.94 -54.17
C ASP A 3 52.50 98.85 -55.14
N PRO A 4 52.41 100.19 -55.04
CA PRO A 4 53.10 101.11 -55.94
C PRO A 4 54.63 100.93 -55.93
N LEU A 5 55.17 100.43 -54.82
CA LEU A 5 56.58 100.07 -54.66
C LEU A 5 56.98 98.83 -55.47
N TYR A 6 56.07 97.86 -55.64
CA TYR A 6 56.34 96.66 -56.45
C TYR A 6 56.48 97.05 -57.93
N GLU A 7 55.55 97.86 -58.47
CA GLU A 7 55.66 98.38 -59.84
C GLU A 7 56.92 99.25 -60.05
N LEU A 8 57.37 99.99 -59.03
CA LEU A 8 58.57 100.83 -59.12
C LEU A 8 59.89 100.03 -59.11
N LEU A 9 59.90 98.86 -58.47
CA LEU A 9 61.08 97.99 -58.34
C LEU A 9 61.17 96.92 -59.44
N VAL A 10 60.07 96.61 -60.13
CA VAL A 10 60.00 95.68 -61.28
C VAL A 10 61.14 95.88 -62.29
N PRO A 11 61.51 97.11 -62.71
CA PRO A 11 62.58 97.33 -63.70
C PRO A 11 64.00 97.03 -63.19
N TYR A 12 64.21 96.97 -61.87
CA TYR A 12 65.53 96.75 -61.26
C TYR A 12 65.81 95.28 -60.91
N PHE A 13 64.81 94.40 -61.01
CA PHE A 13 65.01 92.95 -60.86
C PHE A 13 65.64 92.29 -62.08
N ASP A 14 65.68 92.97 -63.23
CA ASP A 14 66.27 92.45 -64.47
C ASP A 14 67.81 92.52 -64.52
N SER A 15 68.47 93.17 -63.54
CA SER A 15 69.94 93.30 -63.51
C SER A 15 70.68 92.24 -62.68
N ALA A 16 69.98 91.32 -62.01
CA ALA A 16 70.60 90.22 -61.26
C ALA A 16 69.84 88.90 -61.51
N ASP A 17 70.53 87.94 -62.14
CA ASP A 17 70.17 86.53 -62.39
C ASP A 17 68.69 86.12 -62.19
N VAL A 18 68.06 85.74 -63.32
CA VAL A 18 66.66 85.26 -63.52
C VAL A 18 66.24 84.08 -62.60
N SER A 19 67.18 83.46 -61.89
CA SER A 19 66.96 82.37 -60.92
C SER A 19 66.41 82.84 -59.56
N SER A 20 66.51 84.13 -59.24
CA SER A 20 66.18 84.68 -57.91
C SER A 20 64.83 85.39 -57.80
N ARG A 21 63.89 85.15 -58.73
CA ARG A 21 62.58 85.83 -58.77
C ARG A 21 61.69 85.44 -57.56
N PRO A 22 61.39 86.32 -56.59
CA PRO A 22 60.39 86.03 -55.57
C PRO A 22 58.97 86.11 -56.17
N PRO A 23 58.05 85.20 -55.81
CA PRO A 23 56.65 85.27 -56.27
C PRO A 23 55.95 86.55 -55.77
N PRO A 24 54.89 87.03 -56.46
CA PRO A 24 54.18 88.25 -56.08
C PRO A 24 53.59 88.11 -54.66
N PRO A 25 53.63 89.17 -53.82
CA PRO A 25 53.19 89.07 -52.43
C PRO A 25 51.67 88.81 -52.37
N THR A 26 51.29 87.66 -51.81
CA THR A 26 49.92 87.40 -51.35
C THR A 26 49.60 88.36 -50.18
N SER A 27 48.32 88.75 -50.03
CA SER A 27 47.85 89.76 -49.07
C SER A 27 47.86 89.28 -47.61
N ASP A 28 48.99 88.77 -47.12
CA ASP A 28 49.19 88.47 -45.71
C ASP A 28 49.42 89.78 -44.94
N SER A 29 48.67 89.96 -43.84
CA SER A 29 48.77 91.13 -42.94
C SER A 29 50.20 91.39 -42.43
N VAL A 30 51.04 90.36 -42.39
CA VAL A 30 52.45 90.46 -42.02
C VAL A 30 53.27 91.08 -43.16
N SER A 31 53.05 90.64 -44.39
CA SER A 31 53.70 91.16 -45.60
C SER A 31 53.36 92.64 -45.82
N SER A 32 52.09 93.04 -45.67
CA SER A 32 51.69 94.44 -45.83
C SER A 32 52.27 95.37 -44.75
N LYS A 33 52.43 94.88 -43.50
CA LYS A 33 53.08 95.65 -42.43
C LYS A 33 54.58 95.81 -42.66
N TYR A 34 55.23 94.78 -43.20
CA TYR A 34 56.64 94.81 -43.52
C TYR A 34 56.95 95.76 -44.69
N LEU A 35 56.14 95.74 -45.75
CA LEU A 35 56.29 96.65 -46.89
C LEU A 35 56.08 98.12 -46.50
N ASN A 36 55.11 98.42 -45.63
CA ASN A 36 54.97 99.77 -45.06
C ASN A 36 56.21 100.19 -44.26
N ARG A 37 56.82 99.29 -43.49
CA ARG A 37 58.05 99.57 -42.75
C ARG A 37 59.20 99.90 -43.72
N LEU A 38 59.39 99.14 -44.80
CA LEU A 38 60.44 99.41 -45.79
C LEU A 38 60.36 100.83 -46.37
N SER A 39 59.15 101.36 -46.59
CA SER A 39 58.95 102.72 -47.09
C SER A 39 59.43 103.83 -46.15
N THR A 40 59.67 103.51 -44.87
CA THR A 40 60.05 104.47 -43.82
C THR A 40 61.55 104.50 -43.51
N LEU A 41 62.37 103.62 -44.12
CA LEU A 41 63.81 103.54 -43.87
C LEU A 41 64.65 104.32 -44.91
N SER A 42 65.81 104.83 -44.50
CA SER A 42 66.76 105.52 -45.39
C SER A 42 67.54 104.57 -46.30
N LEU A 43 67.92 105.04 -47.49
CA LEU A 43 68.56 104.23 -48.55
C LEU A 43 69.84 103.49 -48.08
N SER A 44 70.65 104.10 -47.23
CA SER A 44 71.86 103.49 -46.65
C SER A 44 71.57 102.33 -45.70
N SER A 45 70.45 102.41 -44.98
CA SER A 45 69.97 101.35 -44.07
C SER A 45 69.31 100.20 -44.83
N LEU A 46 68.66 100.50 -45.96
CA LEU A 46 68.03 99.50 -46.82
C LEU A 46 69.06 98.57 -47.47
N THR A 47 70.18 99.12 -47.94
CA THR A 47 71.20 98.34 -48.67
C THR A 47 72.11 97.52 -47.75
N SER A 48 72.44 98.03 -46.56
CA SER A 48 73.43 97.38 -45.67
C SER A 48 72.78 96.63 -44.50
N THR A 49 71.87 97.28 -43.77
CA THR A 49 71.39 96.75 -42.48
C THR A 49 70.14 95.87 -42.58
N GLU A 50 69.25 96.14 -43.53
CA GLU A 50 68.01 95.37 -43.69
C GLU A 50 68.24 93.91 -44.13
N PRO A 51 69.05 93.58 -45.16
CA PRO A 51 69.28 92.18 -45.53
C PRO A 51 69.99 91.39 -44.43
N GLN A 52 70.87 92.03 -43.66
CA GLN A 52 71.47 91.43 -42.46
C GLN A 52 70.42 91.21 -41.36
N SER A 53 69.50 92.15 -41.12
CA SER A 53 68.41 91.99 -40.15
C SER A 53 67.41 90.91 -40.56
N LEU A 54 67.07 90.82 -41.85
CA LEU A 54 66.13 89.84 -42.39
C LEU A 54 66.71 88.43 -42.35
N SER A 55 67.99 88.27 -42.73
CA SER A 55 68.70 86.99 -42.58
C SER A 55 68.84 86.58 -41.12
N GLN A 56 69.16 87.52 -40.21
CA GLN A 56 69.20 87.26 -38.77
C GLN A 56 67.82 86.89 -38.21
N SER A 57 66.76 87.58 -38.61
CA SER A 57 65.37 87.30 -38.21
C SER A 57 64.93 85.94 -38.73
N SER A 58 65.18 85.62 -40.00
CA SER A 58 64.88 84.32 -40.59
C SER A 58 65.61 83.20 -39.86
N HIS A 59 66.92 83.36 -39.62
CA HIS A 59 67.68 82.38 -38.86
C HIS A 59 67.18 82.25 -37.42
N SER A 60 66.85 83.35 -36.76
CA SER A 60 66.26 83.36 -35.42
C SER A 60 64.90 82.65 -35.38
N VAL A 61 64.02 82.91 -36.35
CA VAL A 61 62.72 82.26 -36.47
C VAL A 61 62.89 80.77 -36.76
N LEU A 62 63.78 80.39 -37.68
CA LEU A 62 64.07 78.98 -37.96
C LEU A 62 64.62 78.25 -36.74
N VAL A 63 65.54 78.87 -36.00
CA VAL A 63 66.06 78.30 -34.75
C VAL A 63 64.96 78.22 -33.70
N SER A 64 64.09 79.23 -33.59
CA SER A 64 62.95 79.22 -32.66
C SER A 64 61.91 78.17 -33.03
N LEU A 65 61.68 77.93 -34.32
CA LEU A 65 60.74 76.94 -34.84
C LEU A 65 61.33 75.53 -34.71
N GLN A 66 62.64 75.36 -34.94
CA GLN A 66 63.35 74.13 -34.67
C GLN A 66 63.36 73.83 -33.17
N ALA A 67 63.58 74.82 -32.31
CA ALA A 67 63.53 74.67 -30.86
C ALA A 67 62.10 74.36 -30.37
N LEU A 68 61.08 75.01 -30.94
CA LEU A 68 59.68 74.74 -30.62
C LEU A 68 59.26 73.35 -31.10
N SER A 69 59.62 72.99 -32.34
CA SER A 69 59.41 71.66 -32.88
C SER A 69 60.11 70.61 -32.01
N ASN A 70 61.39 70.79 -31.68
CA ASN A 70 62.09 69.84 -30.81
C ASN A 70 61.44 69.74 -29.41
N ARG A 71 61.09 70.88 -28.80
CA ARG A 71 60.44 70.93 -27.48
C ARG A 71 59.03 70.32 -27.47
N SER A 72 58.26 70.50 -28.54
CA SER A 72 56.82 70.21 -28.55
C SER A 72 56.33 69.28 -29.65
N HIS A 73 57.24 68.65 -30.42
CA HIS A 73 56.88 67.70 -31.49
C HIS A 73 55.97 66.59 -30.95
N LYS A 74 56.22 66.08 -29.74
CA LYS A 74 55.36 65.08 -29.11
C LYS A 74 53.94 65.60 -28.87
N SER A 75 53.78 66.86 -28.50
CA SER A 75 52.46 67.50 -28.34
C SER A 75 51.76 67.65 -29.69
N PHE A 76 52.48 68.04 -30.74
CA PHE A 76 51.91 68.14 -32.09
C PHE A 76 51.52 66.78 -32.68
N VAL A 77 52.38 65.76 -32.51
CA VAL A 77 52.10 64.39 -32.94
C VAL A 77 50.89 63.85 -32.19
N THR A 78 50.86 63.97 -30.86
CA THR A 78 49.68 63.53 -30.08
C THR A 78 48.42 64.30 -30.44
N ALA A 79 48.48 65.61 -30.72
CA ALA A 79 47.33 66.38 -31.18
C ALA A 79 46.85 65.92 -32.57
N ALA A 80 47.76 65.65 -33.51
CA ALA A 80 47.43 65.12 -34.83
C ALA A 80 46.85 63.70 -34.75
N ASP A 81 47.43 62.83 -33.91
CA ASP A 81 46.94 61.49 -33.63
C ASP A 81 45.54 61.55 -33.00
N ASN A 82 45.32 62.43 -32.03
CA ASN A 82 44.01 62.64 -31.42
C ASN A 82 42.98 63.18 -32.43
N LEU A 83 43.36 64.11 -33.31
CA LEU A 83 42.46 64.67 -34.32
C LEU A 83 42.11 63.61 -35.38
N SER A 84 43.08 62.80 -35.78
CA SER A 84 42.83 61.67 -36.69
C SER A 84 41.97 60.60 -36.04
N SER A 85 42.22 60.23 -34.78
CA SER A 85 41.39 59.31 -33.99
C SER A 85 39.96 59.85 -33.84
N LEU A 86 39.80 61.14 -33.56
CA LEU A 86 38.52 61.81 -33.44
C LEU A 86 37.74 61.82 -34.77
N ARG A 87 38.45 61.93 -35.90
CA ARG A 87 37.85 61.80 -37.24
C ARG A 87 37.22 60.42 -37.47
N PHE A 88 37.72 59.36 -36.85
CA PHE A 88 37.15 58.01 -36.96
C PHE A 88 36.16 57.67 -35.85
N SER A 89 36.40 58.13 -34.62
CA SER A 89 35.54 57.82 -33.46
C SER A 89 34.20 58.54 -33.50
N ILE A 90 34.12 59.76 -34.06
CA ILE A 90 32.85 60.48 -34.20
C ILE A 90 31.86 59.73 -35.11
N PRO A 91 32.23 59.30 -36.34
CA PRO A 91 31.37 58.46 -37.16
C PRO A 91 30.97 57.15 -36.47
N GLN A 92 31.91 56.51 -35.75
CA GLN A 92 31.64 55.27 -35.03
C GLN A 92 30.62 55.48 -33.89
N ILE A 93 30.78 56.54 -33.09
CA ILE A 93 29.80 56.93 -32.07
C ILE A 93 28.45 57.26 -32.72
N ALA A 94 28.43 57.94 -33.86
CA ALA A 94 27.20 58.23 -34.58
C ALA A 94 26.52 56.94 -35.08
N THR A 95 27.28 55.95 -35.54
CA THR A 95 26.72 54.65 -35.96
C THR A 95 26.19 53.85 -34.79
N GLU A 96 26.91 53.80 -33.66
CA GLU A 96 26.45 53.10 -32.45
C GLU A 96 25.26 53.82 -31.81
N ALA A 97 25.25 55.15 -31.81
CA ALA A 97 24.10 55.94 -31.37
C ALA A 97 22.86 55.67 -32.23
N ARG A 98 23.01 55.58 -33.56
CA ARG A 98 21.90 55.15 -34.45
C ARG A 98 21.48 53.72 -34.19
N ARG A 99 22.42 52.81 -33.93
CA ARG A 99 22.12 51.41 -33.60
C ARG A 99 21.30 51.32 -32.31
N LEU A 100 21.70 52.08 -31.28
CA LEU A 100 20.97 52.17 -30.02
C LEU A 100 19.59 52.80 -30.23
N GLN A 101 19.51 53.90 -30.98
CA GLN A 101 18.25 54.56 -31.32
C GLN A 101 17.29 53.63 -32.06
N ASN A 102 17.78 52.76 -32.94
CA ASN A 102 16.97 51.78 -33.65
C ASN A 102 16.66 50.52 -32.81
N GLY A 103 17.45 50.25 -31.77
CA GLY A 103 17.28 49.10 -30.87
C GLY A 103 16.30 49.35 -29.74
N ILE A 104 16.25 50.58 -29.20
CA ILE A 104 15.37 50.96 -28.08
C ILE A 104 13.88 50.69 -28.42
N PRO A 105 13.33 51.07 -29.59
CA PRO A 105 11.92 50.82 -29.91
C PRO A 105 11.59 49.33 -29.95
N LYS A 106 12.50 48.48 -30.45
CA LYS A 106 12.28 47.02 -30.47
C LYS A 106 12.24 46.43 -29.06
N LEU A 107 13.10 46.93 -28.18
CA LEU A 107 13.08 46.52 -26.77
C LEU A 107 11.80 46.99 -26.08
N ASP A 108 11.34 48.20 -26.37
CA ASP A 108 10.10 48.75 -25.82
C ASP A 108 8.88 47.97 -26.34
N GLU A 109 8.82 47.66 -27.64
CA GLU A 109 7.79 46.80 -28.23
C GLU A 109 7.75 45.41 -27.55
N GLU A 110 8.90 44.78 -27.33
CA GLU A 110 8.97 43.49 -26.64
C GLU A 110 8.64 43.60 -25.13
N ALA A 111 8.96 44.72 -24.48
CA ALA A 111 8.56 44.98 -23.09
C ALA A 111 7.05 45.23 -22.96
N VAL A 112 6.45 45.96 -23.90
CA VAL A 112 5.00 46.15 -24.00
C VAL A 112 4.30 44.83 -24.32
N ARG A 113 4.86 44.01 -25.23
CA ARG A 113 4.37 42.64 -25.48
C ARG A 113 4.46 41.77 -24.23
N PHE A 114 5.57 41.78 -23.52
CA PHE A 114 5.72 41.03 -22.28
C PHE A 114 4.73 41.49 -21.21
N SER A 115 4.62 42.80 -20.98
CA SER A 115 3.70 43.34 -19.96
C SER A 115 2.23 43.09 -20.29
N SER A 116 1.83 43.16 -21.57
CA SER A 116 0.47 42.83 -22.00
C SER A 116 0.19 41.33 -21.96
N ALA A 117 1.13 40.49 -22.41
CA ALA A 117 1.00 39.04 -22.42
C ALA A 117 1.07 38.40 -21.03
N TYR A 118 1.72 39.04 -20.05
CA TYR A 118 1.86 38.52 -18.69
C TYR A 118 1.22 39.45 -17.63
N ASN A 119 0.27 40.29 -18.02
CA ASN A 119 -0.45 41.12 -17.06
C ASN A 119 -1.28 40.24 -16.11
N LYS A 120 -1.35 40.62 -14.84
CA LYS A 120 -2.11 39.94 -13.79
C LYS A 120 -3.63 40.13 -13.94
N SER A 121 -4.08 41.09 -14.74
CA SER A 121 -5.50 41.40 -14.96
C SER A 121 -6.21 40.47 -15.94
N VAL A 122 -5.48 39.81 -16.84
CA VAL A 122 -6.03 38.88 -17.84
C VAL A 122 -5.64 37.46 -17.42
N GLU A 123 -6.61 36.54 -17.38
CA GLU A 123 -6.38 35.12 -17.11
C GLU A 123 -5.52 34.50 -18.23
N ASN A 124 -4.21 34.64 -18.09
CA ASN A 124 -3.25 34.08 -19.02
C ASN A 124 -3.00 32.61 -18.69
N PRO A 125 -3.26 31.67 -19.61
CA PRO A 125 -3.12 30.24 -19.35
C PRO A 125 -1.67 29.86 -19.00
N MET A 126 -0.68 30.62 -19.50
CA MET A 126 0.73 30.44 -19.17
C MET A 126 1.05 30.79 -17.71
N LEU A 127 0.46 31.87 -17.19
CA LEU A 127 0.65 32.26 -15.78
C LEU A 127 -0.07 31.28 -14.85
N ASP A 128 -1.26 30.82 -15.23
CA ASP A 128 -2.00 29.83 -14.44
C ASP A 128 -1.34 28.45 -14.50
N GLY A 129 -0.79 28.06 -15.64
CA GLY A 129 0.07 26.88 -15.77
C GLY A 129 1.29 26.97 -14.86
N ARG A 130 1.97 28.12 -14.83
CA ARG A 130 3.11 28.34 -13.93
C ARG A 130 2.71 28.34 -12.46
N LYS A 131 1.58 28.95 -12.10
CA LYS A 131 1.03 28.92 -10.72
C LYS A 131 0.72 27.48 -10.31
N LYS A 132 0.03 26.71 -11.16
CA LYS A 132 -0.29 25.29 -10.92
C LYS A 132 0.99 24.45 -10.78
N ALA A 133 1.98 24.65 -11.66
CA ALA A 133 3.27 23.97 -11.57
C ALA A 133 4.03 24.30 -10.28
N MET A 134 4.04 25.57 -9.85
CA MET A 134 4.64 25.96 -8.56
C MET A 134 3.87 25.37 -7.36
N GLN A 135 2.55 25.30 -7.43
CA GLN A 135 1.74 24.65 -6.40
C GLN A 135 2.01 23.14 -6.34
N LEU A 136 2.16 22.48 -7.48
CA LEU A 136 2.52 21.06 -7.55
C LEU A 136 3.92 20.83 -6.98
N LEU A 137 4.91 21.62 -7.39
CA LEU A 137 6.29 21.52 -6.90
C LEU A 137 6.37 21.65 -5.38
N ARG A 138 5.59 22.56 -4.78
CA ARG A 138 5.57 22.73 -3.33
C ARG A 138 4.91 21.58 -2.56
N ASN A 139 4.02 20.83 -3.22
CA ASN A 139 3.27 19.73 -2.59
C ASN A 139 3.71 18.35 -3.11
N VAL A 140 4.80 18.26 -3.89
CA VAL A 140 5.21 17.01 -4.55
C VAL A 140 5.52 15.92 -3.54
N ASP A 141 6.20 16.24 -2.44
CA ASP A 141 6.56 15.28 -1.39
C ASP A 141 5.30 14.68 -0.74
N ARG A 142 4.33 15.54 -0.39
CA ARG A 142 3.05 15.10 0.19
C ARG A 142 2.24 14.24 -0.78
N LEU A 143 2.31 14.56 -2.07
CA LEU A 143 1.62 13.79 -3.10
C LEU A 143 2.32 12.44 -3.30
N SER A 144 3.65 12.39 -3.22
CA SER A 144 4.44 11.16 -3.22
C SER A 144 4.05 10.26 -2.06
N ASP A 145 4.00 10.80 -0.83
CA ASP A 145 3.59 10.04 0.36
C ASP A 145 2.18 9.44 0.18
N ILE A 146 1.24 10.21 -0.39
CA ILE A 146 -0.13 9.75 -0.68
C ILE A 146 -0.13 8.64 -1.74
N LEU A 147 0.72 8.74 -2.77
CA LEU A 147 0.88 7.73 -3.82
C LEU A 147 1.55 6.45 -3.30
N GLU A 148 2.34 6.52 -2.23
CA GLU A 148 2.96 5.37 -1.58
C GLU A 148 2.03 4.60 -0.63
N LEU A 149 0.89 5.19 -0.21
CA LEU A 149 -0.02 4.53 0.73
C LEU A 149 -0.53 3.15 0.24
N PRO A 150 -0.94 2.95 -1.03
CA PRO A 150 -1.39 1.64 -1.50
C PRO A 150 -0.28 0.59 -1.55
N THR A 151 0.94 0.98 -1.93
CA THR A 151 2.09 0.05 -1.98
C THR A 151 2.55 -0.34 -0.58
N LEU A 152 2.54 0.60 0.36
CA LEU A 152 2.77 0.33 1.79
C LEU A 152 1.71 -0.61 2.36
N LEU A 153 0.43 -0.40 2.02
CA LEU A 153 -0.66 -1.28 2.44
C LEU A 153 -0.47 -2.71 1.91
N SER A 154 -0.22 -2.86 0.60
CA SER A 154 0.05 -4.18 -0.01
C SER A 154 1.24 -4.87 0.65
N THR A 155 2.35 -4.14 0.89
CA THR A 155 3.54 -4.68 1.55
C THR A 155 3.25 -5.12 3.00
N ALA A 156 2.46 -4.34 3.75
CA ALA A 156 2.05 -4.70 5.11
C ALA A 156 1.17 -5.97 5.11
N VAL A 157 0.29 -6.12 4.12
CA VAL A 157 -0.57 -7.31 3.96
C VAL A 157 0.26 -8.55 3.59
N SER A 158 1.12 -8.47 2.58
CA SER A 158 1.91 -9.62 2.11
C SER A 158 2.99 -10.04 3.12
N SER A 159 3.62 -9.10 3.83
CA SER A 159 4.59 -9.44 4.90
C SER A 159 3.93 -10.12 6.10
N SER A 160 2.65 -9.86 6.35
CA SER A 160 1.90 -10.48 7.45
C SER A 160 1.55 -11.95 7.19
N SER A 161 1.33 -12.35 5.93
CA SER A 161 0.99 -13.73 5.58
C SER A 161 2.21 -14.66 5.65
N ALA A 162 3.40 -14.17 5.27
CA ALA A 162 4.64 -14.94 5.33
C ALA A 162 5.01 -15.40 6.75
N ASN A 163 4.68 -14.61 7.77
CA ASN A 163 5.02 -14.89 9.17
C ASN A 163 3.95 -15.70 9.92
N ALA A 164 2.85 -16.09 9.27
CA ALA A 164 1.73 -16.79 9.90
C ALA A 164 2.07 -18.21 10.39
N GLY A 165 3.16 -18.82 9.89
CA GLY A 165 3.62 -20.16 10.28
C GLY A 165 4.64 -20.19 11.43
N ALA A 166 5.18 -19.04 11.85
CA ALA A 166 6.18 -18.99 12.91
C ALA A 166 5.50 -18.89 14.29
N ALA A 167 5.76 -19.87 15.15
CA ALA A 167 5.29 -19.88 16.54
C ALA A 167 5.88 -18.68 17.31
N GLY A 168 5.18 -17.54 17.28
CA GLY A 168 5.62 -16.27 17.90
C GLY A 168 5.54 -15.04 16.99
N GLY A 169 5.17 -15.18 15.71
CA GLY A 169 5.03 -14.06 14.78
C GLY A 169 3.98 -13.06 15.24
N SER A 170 4.40 -11.82 15.53
CA SER A 170 3.50 -10.73 15.86
C SER A 170 2.74 -10.28 14.62
N ASN A 171 1.44 -10.53 14.57
CA ASN A 171 0.54 -10.02 13.52
C ASN A 171 0.27 -8.50 13.63
N THR A 172 1.21 -7.72 14.17
CA THR A 172 1.15 -6.26 14.34
C THR A 172 0.97 -5.52 13.01
N ASN A 173 1.35 -6.17 11.92
CA ASN A 173 1.33 -5.61 10.58
C ASN A 173 -0.10 -5.57 9.98
N TYR A 174 -1.02 -6.45 10.43
CA TYR A 174 -2.43 -6.36 10.02
C TYR A 174 -3.17 -5.21 10.70
N SER A 175 -2.81 -4.85 11.93
CA SER A 175 -3.38 -3.66 12.59
C SER A 175 -2.95 -2.37 11.90
N SER A 176 -1.66 -2.22 11.55
CA SER A 176 -1.18 -1.03 10.84
C SER A 176 -1.76 -0.94 9.42
N ALA A 177 -1.95 -2.08 8.73
CA ALA A 177 -2.65 -2.11 7.45
C ALA A 177 -4.10 -1.60 7.55
N LEU A 178 -4.82 -1.97 8.62
CA LEU A 178 -6.18 -1.46 8.85
C LEU A 178 -6.21 0.04 9.15
N ASP A 179 -5.25 0.54 9.91
CA ASP A 179 -5.14 1.98 10.19
C ASP A 179 -4.81 2.78 8.91
N LEU A 180 -3.92 2.27 8.05
CA LEU A 180 -3.63 2.83 6.73
C LEU A 180 -4.87 2.86 5.84
N PHE A 181 -5.63 1.76 5.79
CA PHE A 181 -6.86 1.69 5.02
C PHE A 181 -7.92 2.69 5.52
N ALA A 182 -8.07 2.84 6.84
CA ALA A 182 -8.95 3.82 7.44
C ALA A 182 -8.54 5.26 7.08
N HIS A 183 -7.22 5.54 7.03
CA HIS A 183 -6.70 6.82 6.55
C HIS A 183 -7.03 7.07 5.07
N ILE A 184 -6.87 6.07 4.19
CA ILE A 184 -7.23 6.18 2.76
C ILE A 184 -8.73 6.41 2.59
N LYS A 185 -9.57 5.71 3.35
CA LYS A 185 -11.03 5.93 3.35
C LYS A 185 -11.41 7.32 3.83
N ARG A 186 -10.76 7.84 4.88
CA ARG A 186 -10.94 9.24 5.30
C ARG A 186 -10.50 10.21 4.20
N LEU A 187 -9.38 9.95 3.51
CA LEU A 187 -8.93 10.76 2.39
C LEU A 187 -9.96 10.80 1.25
N GLN A 188 -10.59 9.66 0.96
CA GLN A 188 -11.69 9.55 -0.01
C GLN A 188 -12.91 10.40 0.38
N THR A 189 -13.27 10.44 1.67
CA THR A 189 -14.37 11.29 2.15
C THR A 189 -14.04 12.78 2.11
N LEU A 190 -12.77 13.15 2.28
CA LEU A 190 -12.32 14.54 2.26
C LEU A 190 -12.18 15.09 0.84
N TYR A 191 -11.84 14.24 -0.14
CA TYR A 191 -11.60 14.64 -1.53
C TYR A 191 -12.34 13.75 -2.55
N PRO A 192 -13.70 13.76 -2.55
CA PRO A 192 -14.50 12.88 -3.39
C PRO A 192 -14.40 13.16 -4.90
N ASP A 193 -14.01 14.38 -5.29
CA ASP A 193 -13.93 14.77 -6.71
C ASP A 193 -12.58 14.44 -7.36
N SER A 194 -11.57 14.08 -6.57
CA SER A 194 -10.23 13.79 -7.08
C SER A 194 -10.16 12.40 -7.71
N PRO A 195 -9.82 12.26 -9.01
CA PRO A 195 -9.67 10.96 -9.64
C PRO A 195 -8.48 10.17 -9.04
N LEU A 196 -7.43 10.87 -8.62
CA LEU A 196 -6.26 10.25 -7.99
C LEU A 196 -6.63 9.52 -6.70
N VAL A 197 -7.45 10.16 -5.85
CA VAL A 197 -7.87 9.56 -4.57
C VAL A 197 -8.81 8.37 -4.81
N LYS A 198 -9.65 8.41 -5.87
CA LYS A 198 -10.47 7.26 -6.28
C LYS A 198 -9.59 6.07 -6.71
N ASP A 199 -8.54 6.31 -7.49
CA ASP A 199 -7.62 5.25 -7.92
C ASP A 199 -6.84 4.65 -6.74
N ILE A 200 -6.34 5.50 -5.82
CA ILE A 200 -5.69 5.07 -4.57
C ILE A 200 -6.65 4.22 -3.73
N ALA A 201 -7.89 4.66 -3.56
CA ALA A 201 -8.90 3.90 -2.83
C ALA A 201 -9.20 2.55 -3.49
N ARG A 202 -9.28 2.50 -4.83
CA ARG A 202 -9.48 1.26 -5.60
C ARG A 202 -8.33 0.27 -5.38
N GLN A 203 -7.08 0.74 -5.46
CA GLN A 203 -5.89 -0.09 -5.20
C GLN A 203 -5.86 -0.58 -3.75
N ALA A 204 -6.25 0.28 -2.81
CA ALA A 204 -6.33 -0.09 -1.41
C ALA A 204 -7.39 -1.18 -1.18
N GLU A 205 -8.56 -1.08 -1.80
CA GLU A 205 -9.60 -2.12 -1.75
C GLU A 205 -9.13 -3.46 -2.33
N GLU A 206 -8.32 -3.43 -3.39
CA GLU A 206 -7.70 -4.63 -3.96
C GLU A 206 -6.73 -5.30 -2.97
N ALA A 207 -5.86 -4.52 -2.32
CA ALA A 207 -4.98 -5.01 -1.26
C ALA A 207 -5.77 -5.53 -0.03
N MET A 208 -6.90 -4.91 0.30
CA MET A 208 -7.78 -5.41 1.37
C MET A 208 -8.46 -6.73 1.00
N LYS A 209 -8.80 -6.95 -0.28
CA LYS A 209 -9.28 -8.27 -0.75
C LYS A 209 -8.18 -9.33 -0.59
N GLU A 210 -6.93 -9.02 -0.92
CA GLU A 210 -5.80 -9.91 -0.64
C GLU A 210 -5.69 -10.22 0.86
N MET A 211 -5.81 -9.21 1.72
CA MET A 211 -5.84 -9.40 3.18
C MET A 211 -6.99 -10.32 3.62
N THR A 212 -8.21 -10.16 3.09
CA THR A 212 -9.32 -11.08 3.42
C THR A 212 -9.00 -12.52 3.02
N SER A 213 -8.43 -12.73 1.84
CA SER A 213 -8.01 -14.06 1.36
C SER A 213 -6.97 -14.68 2.30
N ASN A 214 -5.96 -13.90 2.70
CA ASN A 214 -4.91 -14.35 3.62
C ASN A 214 -5.48 -14.67 5.02
N LEU A 215 -6.44 -13.89 5.52
CA LEU A 215 -7.10 -14.16 6.80
C LEU A 215 -7.98 -15.42 6.74
N ILE A 216 -8.70 -15.63 5.63
CA ILE A 216 -9.51 -16.84 5.39
C ILE A 216 -8.59 -18.07 5.30
N ALA A 217 -7.48 -17.97 4.57
CA ALA A 217 -6.46 -19.02 4.52
C ALA A 217 -5.87 -19.29 5.92
N GLY A 218 -5.62 -18.25 6.71
CA GLY A 218 -5.18 -18.36 8.10
C GLY A 218 -6.17 -19.08 9.02
N LEU A 219 -7.48 -18.92 8.78
CA LEU A 219 -8.53 -19.68 9.48
C LEU A 219 -8.59 -21.15 9.06
N ARG A 220 -8.04 -21.52 7.90
CA ARG A 220 -7.93 -22.92 7.45
C ARG A 220 -6.72 -23.66 8.01
N ILE A 221 -5.78 -22.97 8.67
CA ILE A 221 -4.57 -23.60 9.24
C ILE A 221 -4.94 -24.57 10.37
N GLN A 222 -4.23 -25.71 10.41
CA GLN A 222 -4.31 -26.73 11.46
C GLN A 222 -3.81 -26.16 12.80
N ASN A 223 -4.55 -26.39 13.88
CA ASN A 223 -4.20 -25.97 15.25
C ASN A 223 -4.18 -24.45 15.51
N ILE A 224 -5.26 -23.74 15.19
CA ILE A 224 -5.39 -22.35 15.64
C ILE A 224 -5.60 -22.28 17.17
N ARG A 225 -4.94 -21.33 17.83
CA ARG A 225 -5.27 -20.96 19.21
C ARG A 225 -6.48 -20.02 19.24
N LEU A 226 -7.32 -20.13 20.26
CA LEU A 226 -8.51 -19.29 20.44
C LEU A 226 -8.20 -17.78 20.35
N ALA A 227 -7.11 -17.32 20.99
CA ALA A 227 -6.70 -15.92 20.93
C ALA A 227 -6.24 -15.46 19.53
N ALA A 228 -5.74 -16.37 18.69
CA ALA A 228 -5.42 -16.07 17.30
C ALA A 228 -6.70 -16.02 16.45
N ALA A 229 -7.62 -16.96 16.65
CA ALA A 229 -8.92 -16.99 15.98
C ALA A 229 -9.78 -15.76 16.30
N LEU A 230 -9.80 -15.30 17.55
CA LEU A 230 -10.49 -14.07 17.94
C LEU A 230 -9.92 -12.84 17.21
N ARG A 231 -8.59 -12.74 17.12
CA ARG A 231 -7.94 -11.62 16.42
C ARG A 231 -8.21 -11.66 14.92
N THR A 232 -8.12 -12.82 14.28
CA THR A 232 -8.38 -12.93 12.84
C THR A 232 -9.83 -12.63 12.49
N VAL A 233 -10.80 -13.13 13.28
CA VAL A 233 -12.21 -12.76 13.13
C VAL A 233 -12.42 -11.26 13.40
N GLY A 234 -11.75 -10.70 14.41
CA GLY A 234 -11.79 -9.28 14.72
C GLY A 234 -11.26 -8.38 13.59
N TRP A 235 -10.17 -8.77 12.92
CA TRP A 235 -9.69 -8.07 11.73
C TRP A 235 -10.64 -8.26 10.55
N LEU A 236 -11.16 -9.47 10.34
CA LEU A 236 -12.09 -9.75 9.23
C LEU A 236 -13.37 -8.91 9.31
N ARG A 237 -13.90 -8.67 10.53
CA ARG A 237 -15.02 -7.74 10.76
C ARG A 237 -14.70 -6.30 10.34
N ARG A 238 -13.44 -5.85 10.51
CA ARG A 238 -13.01 -4.50 10.13
C ARG A 238 -12.68 -4.35 8.65
N VAL A 239 -12.14 -5.41 8.03
CA VAL A 239 -11.73 -5.41 6.62
C VAL A 239 -12.96 -5.49 5.70
N ALA A 240 -13.94 -6.30 6.08
CA ALA A 240 -15.09 -6.62 5.24
C ALA A 240 -16.41 -6.49 6.02
N PRO A 241 -16.78 -5.29 6.50
CA PRO A 241 -18.05 -5.07 7.20
C PRO A 241 -19.27 -5.43 6.32
N GLU A 242 -19.12 -5.39 5.00
CA GLU A 242 -20.13 -5.83 4.02
C GLU A 242 -20.56 -7.30 4.21
N LEU A 243 -19.69 -8.15 4.76
CA LEU A 243 -19.98 -9.55 5.06
C LEU A 243 -20.79 -9.71 6.35
N GLU A 244 -20.97 -8.66 7.16
CA GLU A 244 -21.88 -8.68 8.30
C GLU A 244 -23.36 -8.66 7.85
N GLY A 245 -23.59 -8.43 6.54
CA GLY A 245 -24.89 -8.29 5.91
C GLY A 245 -25.40 -6.86 5.98
N PRO A 246 -26.26 -6.42 5.04
CA PRO A 246 -26.95 -5.14 5.14
C PRO A 246 -27.98 -5.23 6.28
N SER A 247 -27.51 -5.04 7.51
CA SER A 247 -28.39 -4.75 8.63
C SER A 247 -28.92 -3.34 8.41
N SER A 248 -30.14 -3.27 7.86
CA SER A 248 -31.00 -2.10 7.94
C SER A 248 -30.84 -1.47 9.32
N GLU A 249 -30.43 -0.21 9.32
CA GLU A 249 -30.15 0.60 10.50
C GLU A 249 -31.24 0.38 11.58
N GLY A 250 -30.86 -0.21 12.71
CA GLY A 250 -31.61 0.01 13.96
C GLY A 250 -32.30 -1.17 14.65
N ILE A 251 -31.95 -2.45 14.43
CA ILE A 251 -32.56 -3.55 15.23
C ILE A 251 -31.53 -4.49 15.85
N SER A 252 -31.32 -4.28 17.15
CA SER A 252 -30.86 -5.20 18.21
C SER A 252 -29.64 -6.10 17.94
N VAL A 253 -28.60 -5.86 18.76
CA VAL A 253 -27.29 -6.53 18.90
C VAL A 253 -27.38 -8.03 19.26
N MET A 254 -28.57 -8.63 19.26
CA MET A 254 -28.77 -9.97 19.83
C MET A 254 -28.31 -11.13 18.95
N ASN A 255 -28.08 -10.91 17.65
CA ASN A 255 -27.63 -11.95 16.71
C ASN A 255 -26.44 -11.48 15.87
N SER A 256 -25.32 -11.09 16.50
CA SER A 256 -24.06 -10.72 15.83
C SER A 256 -23.35 -11.91 15.15
N GLU A 257 -24.08 -12.99 14.87
CA GLU A 257 -23.55 -14.25 14.35
C GLU A 257 -23.30 -14.16 12.83
N GLY A 258 -24.07 -13.35 12.10
CA GLY A 258 -23.82 -12.86 10.73
C GLY A 258 -23.34 -13.90 9.70
N ALA A 259 -22.78 -13.44 8.58
CA ALA A 259 -22.09 -14.35 7.64
C ALA A 259 -20.70 -14.78 8.15
N PHE A 260 -20.12 -14.06 9.12
CA PHE A 260 -18.82 -14.40 9.70
C PHE A 260 -18.83 -15.71 10.49
N GLY A 261 -19.93 -16.00 11.21
CA GLY A 261 -20.09 -17.28 11.88
C GLY A 261 -20.10 -18.44 10.88
N ALA A 262 -20.92 -18.32 9.83
CA ALA A 262 -20.95 -19.29 8.74
C ALA A 262 -19.57 -19.45 8.07
N LEU A 263 -18.89 -18.34 7.77
CA LEU A 263 -17.56 -18.36 7.16
C LEU A 263 -16.52 -19.05 8.05
N PHE A 264 -16.54 -18.82 9.36
CA PHE A 264 -15.67 -19.52 10.31
C PHE A 264 -15.93 -21.03 10.28
N LEU A 265 -17.21 -21.45 10.33
CA LEU A 265 -17.58 -22.86 10.29
C LEU A 265 -17.16 -23.52 8.98
N VAL A 266 -17.36 -22.87 7.83
CA VAL A 266 -16.94 -23.38 6.52
C VAL A 266 -15.41 -23.48 6.41
N CYS A 267 -14.67 -22.49 6.89
CA CYS A 267 -13.20 -22.55 6.92
C CYS A 267 -12.70 -23.70 7.79
N ARG A 268 -13.36 -23.91 8.94
CA ARG A 268 -13.02 -24.99 9.87
C ARG A 268 -13.43 -26.36 9.36
N LEU A 269 -14.56 -26.46 8.66
CA LEU A 269 -14.99 -27.67 7.96
C LEU A 269 -13.99 -28.05 6.87
N ALA A 270 -13.53 -27.08 6.08
CA ALA A 270 -12.50 -27.33 5.07
C ALA A 270 -11.20 -27.86 5.70
N ASN A 271 -10.79 -27.32 6.85
CA ASN A 271 -9.65 -27.86 7.59
C ASN A 271 -9.91 -29.30 8.09
N LEU A 272 -11.11 -29.59 8.60
CA LEU A 272 -11.51 -30.95 8.99
C LEU A 272 -11.41 -31.91 7.79
N ILE A 273 -11.99 -31.54 6.65
CA ILE A 273 -11.95 -32.36 5.43
C ILE A 273 -10.50 -32.60 5.00
N SER A 274 -9.64 -31.58 4.95
CA SER A 274 -8.22 -31.78 4.61
C SER A 274 -7.46 -32.67 5.61
N MET A 275 -7.84 -32.69 6.89
CA MET A 275 -7.27 -33.65 7.85
C MET A 275 -7.81 -35.07 7.63
N LEU A 276 -9.04 -35.21 7.15
CA LEU A 276 -9.61 -36.51 6.79
C LEU A 276 -9.04 -37.04 5.46
N GLU A 277 -8.75 -36.17 4.49
CA GLU A 277 -8.03 -36.49 3.24
C GLU A 277 -6.60 -36.97 3.53
N ALA A 278 -5.94 -36.46 4.58
CA ALA A 278 -4.65 -37.03 5.00
C ALA A 278 -4.72 -38.52 5.41
N LEU A 279 -5.94 -39.04 5.63
CA LEU A 279 -6.23 -40.45 5.91
C LEU A 279 -6.48 -41.28 4.63
N ASP A 280 -6.42 -40.69 3.44
CA ASP A 280 -6.57 -41.34 2.15
C ASP A 280 -5.76 -42.64 1.97
N PRO A 281 -4.48 -42.77 2.38
CA PRO A 281 -3.77 -44.04 2.24
C PRO A 281 -4.39 -45.18 3.06
N LEU A 282 -5.01 -44.87 4.22
CA LEU A 282 -5.75 -45.86 5.00
C LEU A 282 -7.15 -46.10 4.43
N ARG A 283 -7.75 -45.07 3.81
CA ARG A 283 -9.02 -45.17 3.10
C ARG A 283 -8.91 -46.10 1.90
N GLU A 284 -7.86 -45.97 1.08
CA GLU A 284 -7.61 -46.84 -0.07
C GLU A 284 -7.49 -48.32 0.34
N LEU A 285 -6.88 -48.60 1.48
CA LEU A 285 -6.79 -49.96 2.02
C LEU A 285 -8.16 -50.48 2.48
N ALA A 286 -8.99 -49.62 3.06
CA ALA A 286 -10.37 -49.95 3.41
C ALA A 286 -11.24 -50.15 2.14
N ASP A 287 -11.06 -49.32 1.11
CA ASP A 287 -11.77 -49.44 -0.17
C ASP A 287 -11.46 -50.74 -0.90
N GLN A 288 -10.19 -51.17 -0.88
CA GLN A 288 -9.79 -52.48 -1.40
C GLN A 288 -10.48 -53.64 -0.67
N GLU A 289 -10.74 -53.47 0.63
CA GLU A 289 -11.45 -54.46 1.45
C GLU A 289 -12.96 -54.44 1.17
N THR A 290 -13.57 -53.25 1.00
CA THR A 290 -14.96 -53.08 0.56
C THR A 290 -15.19 -53.73 -0.81
N GLN A 291 -14.29 -53.47 -1.78
CA GLN A 291 -14.40 -54.04 -3.14
C GLN A 291 -14.28 -55.56 -3.14
N ARG A 292 -13.39 -56.13 -2.31
CA ARG A 292 -13.31 -57.59 -2.15
C ARG A 292 -14.58 -58.17 -1.54
N ARG A 293 -15.21 -57.48 -0.58
CA ARG A 293 -16.50 -57.90 0.00
C ARG A 293 -17.59 -57.94 -1.08
N LEU A 294 -17.73 -56.87 -1.86
CA LEU A 294 -18.73 -56.76 -2.93
C LEU A 294 -18.51 -57.81 -4.04
N GLN A 295 -17.27 -58.05 -4.46
CA GLN A 295 -16.95 -59.10 -5.43
C GLN A 295 -17.17 -60.52 -4.88
N SER A 296 -16.96 -60.74 -3.58
CA SER A 296 -17.25 -62.02 -2.93
C SER A 296 -18.75 -62.28 -2.81
N ASN A 297 -19.57 -61.23 -2.63
CA ASN A 297 -21.03 -61.37 -2.56
C ASN A 297 -21.66 -61.66 -3.93
N GLY A 298 -21.07 -61.17 -5.03
CA GLY A 298 -21.56 -61.41 -6.40
C GLY A 298 -21.15 -62.75 -7.04
N LYS A 299 -20.29 -63.55 -6.39
CA LYS A 299 -19.86 -64.87 -6.86
C LYS A 299 -20.29 -66.00 -5.91
N GLN A 300 -21.56 -66.03 -5.53
CA GLN A 300 -22.16 -67.27 -5.06
C GLN A 300 -22.51 -68.15 -6.27
N THR A 301 -21.52 -68.88 -6.80
CA THR A 301 -21.72 -70.25 -7.29
C THR A 301 -20.38 -70.82 -7.75
N THR A 302 -20.05 -71.99 -7.22
CA THR A 302 -18.99 -72.94 -7.62
C THR A 302 -17.57 -72.74 -7.05
N THR A 303 -17.31 -73.52 -5.99
CA THR A 303 -16.07 -74.28 -5.72
C THR A 303 -14.73 -73.54 -5.63
N SER A 304 -14.15 -73.48 -4.43
CA SER A 304 -13.01 -74.35 -4.01
C SER A 304 -12.09 -73.67 -2.97
N THR A 305 -11.92 -74.38 -1.86
CA THR A 305 -10.72 -74.57 -1.04
C THR A 305 -9.52 -73.63 -1.29
N SER A 306 -9.36 -72.60 -0.45
CA SER A 306 -8.01 -72.10 -0.08
C SER A 306 -8.00 -71.64 1.38
N ASN A 307 -7.21 -72.33 2.19
CA ASN A 307 -6.94 -72.04 3.60
C ASN A 307 -6.04 -70.81 3.74
N ASN A 308 -6.62 -69.64 3.58
CA ASN A 308 -6.12 -68.42 4.21
C ASN A 308 -7.33 -67.59 4.60
N ALA A 309 -7.84 -67.86 5.81
CA ALA A 309 -8.87 -67.06 6.44
C ALA A 309 -8.29 -65.66 6.71
N TRP A 310 -8.26 -64.83 5.66
CA TRP A 310 -7.96 -63.42 5.76
C TRP A 310 -8.94 -62.83 6.78
N SER A 311 -8.41 -62.29 7.88
CA SER A 311 -9.18 -61.56 8.89
C SER A 311 -9.65 -60.24 8.29
N GLY A 312 -10.70 -60.33 7.46
CA GLY A 312 -11.30 -59.18 6.79
C GLY A 312 -11.85 -58.21 7.82
N GLY A 313 -11.50 -56.94 7.67
CA GLY A 313 -11.96 -55.80 8.43
C GLY A 313 -10.88 -55.08 9.21
N GLN A 314 -9.65 -55.62 9.33
CA GLN A 314 -8.62 -55.02 10.20
C GLN A 314 -8.10 -53.66 9.70
N GLN A 315 -7.96 -53.49 8.39
CA GLN A 315 -7.53 -52.19 7.84
C GLN A 315 -8.68 -51.19 7.88
N THR A 316 -9.90 -51.64 7.59
CA THR A 316 -11.10 -50.83 7.74
C THR A 316 -11.32 -50.38 9.19
N GLU A 317 -11.06 -51.25 10.16
CA GLU A 317 -11.11 -50.92 11.60
C GLU A 317 -10.08 -49.85 11.99
N ARG A 318 -8.83 -49.97 11.50
CA ARG A 318 -7.78 -48.97 11.77
C ARG A 318 -8.13 -47.62 11.16
N PHE A 319 -8.65 -47.61 9.93
CA PHE A 319 -9.16 -46.42 9.27
C PHE A 319 -10.29 -45.78 10.09
N LEU A 320 -11.33 -46.53 10.44
CA LEU A 320 -12.48 -46.04 11.21
C LEU A 320 -12.07 -45.52 12.60
N LYS A 321 -11.20 -46.24 13.32
CA LYS A 321 -10.68 -45.77 14.62
C LYS A 321 -10.00 -44.41 14.50
N ARG A 322 -9.13 -44.24 13.51
CA ARG A 322 -8.41 -42.98 13.31
C ARG A 322 -9.32 -41.87 12.79
N TYR A 323 -10.25 -42.20 11.91
CA TYR A 323 -11.28 -41.29 11.41
C TYR A 323 -12.13 -40.73 12.55
N ILE A 324 -12.69 -41.61 13.39
CA ILE A 324 -13.53 -41.22 14.54
C ILE A 324 -12.75 -40.39 15.54
N GLU A 325 -11.48 -40.72 15.81
CA GLU A 325 -10.62 -39.93 16.70
C GLU A 325 -10.40 -38.50 16.19
N ILE A 326 -10.00 -38.33 14.92
CA ILE A 326 -9.79 -37.02 14.30
C ILE A 326 -11.12 -36.25 14.23
N TYR A 327 -12.18 -36.90 13.76
CA TYR A 327 -13.51 -36.31 13.66
C TYR A 327 -14.00 -35.80 15.01
N ARG A 328 -13.88 -36.60 16.08
CA ARG A 328 -14.31 -36.23 17.43
C ARG A 328 -13.58 -35.01 17.95
N GLU A 329 -12.25 -35.04 17.91
CA GLU A 329 -11.42 -33.97 18.45
C GLU A 329 -11.70 -32.65 17.71
N GLN A 330 -11.75 -32.71 16.38
CA GLN A 330 -11.92 -31.53 15.55
C GLN A 330 -13.34 -30.99 15.56
N SER A 331 -14.38 -31.83 15.49
CA SER A 331 -15.78 -31.39 15.59
C SER A 331 -16.07 -30.70 16.92
N PHE A 332 -15.57 -31.25 18.04
CA PHE A 332 -15.68 -30.64 19.35
C PHE A 332 -14.94 -29.31 19.43
N ALA A 333 -13.68 -29.27 18.98
CA ALA A 333 -12.88 -28.05 18.99
C ALA A 333 -13.51 -26.92 18.16
N ILE A 334 -14.09 -27.23 16.99
CA ILE A 334 -14.73 -26.25 16.11
C ILE A 334 -15.96 -25.65 16.78
N VAL A 335 -16.87 -26.48 17.30
CA VAL A 335 -18.11 -26.01 17.93
C VAL A 335 -17.82 -25.27 19.25
N ALA A 336 -16.86 -25.75 20.05
CA ALA A 336 -16.45 -25.08 21.27
C ALA A 336 -15.81 -23.71 20.98
N MET A 337 -14.90 -23.64 20.00
CA MET A 337 -14.26 -22.39 19.60
C MET A 337 -15.27 -21.40 19.00
N TYR A 338 -16.22 -21.89 18.20
CA TYR A 338 -17.31 -21.09 17.67
C TYR A 338 -18.13 -20.45 18.78
N LYS A 339 -18.60 -21.24 19.75
CA LYS A 339 -19.35 -20.72 20.90
C LYS A 339 -18.55 -19.69 21.68
N ASN A 340 -17.25 -19.91 21.88
CA ASN A 340 -16.42 -18.93 22.60
C ASN A 340 -16.20 -17.61 21.81
N ILE A 341 -16.23 -17.63 20.48
CA ILE A 341 -16.01 -16.44 19.64
C ILE A 341 -17.31 -15.67 19.41
N PHE A 342 -18.44 -16.37 19.28
CA PHE A 342 -19.70 -15.81 18.81
C PHE A 342 -20.86 -15.88 19.81
N ALA A 343 -20.72 -16.54 20.97
CA ALA A 343 -21.78 -16.49 21.99
C ALA A 343 -21.92 -15.08 22.57
N PRO A 344 -23.14 -14.57 22.74
CA PRO A 344 -23.37 -13.30 23.41
C PRO A 344 -22.86 -13.40 24.85
N ALA A 345 -22.20 -12.35 25.33
CA ALA A 345 -21.74 -12.25 26.72
C ALA A 345 -22.91 -12.62 27.66
N PRO A 346 -22.71 -13.53 28.63
CA PRO A 346 -23.77 -13.87 29.56
C PRO A 346 -24.20 -12.59 30.30
N SER A 347 -25.50 -12.33 30.31
CA SER A 347 -26.14 -11.29 31.10
C SER A 347 -25.58 -11.29 32.54
N GLU A 348 -25.21 -10.11 33.03
CA GLU A 348 -24.63 -9.86 34.36
C GLU A 348 -25.50 -10.43 35.50
N SER A 349 -25.33 -11.71 35.82
CA SER A 349 -25.84 -12.31 37.08
C SER A 349 -25.01 -13.52 37.56
N GLY A 350 -23.89 -13.87 36.90
CA GLY A 350 -23.15 -15.11 37.20
C GLY A 350 -21.63 -15.00 37.41
N LEU A 351 -21.01 -13.82 37.34
CA LEU A 351 -19.54 -13.68 37.27
C LEU A 351 -18.92 -12.88 38.42
N VAL A 352 -19.14 -13.31 39.67
CA VAL A 352 -18.39 -12.78 40.83
C VAL A 352 -17.18 -13.66 41.21
N SER A 353 -16.84 -14.71 40.45
CA SER A 353 -15.73 -15.59 40.83
C SER A 353 -14.83 -16.02 39.68
N ALA A 354 -14.09 -15.06 39.10
CA ALA A 354 -12.83 -15.32 38.40
C ALA A 354 -12.07 -14.00 38.13
N SER A 355 -11.68 -13.27 39.17
CA SER A 355 -10.71 -12.18 39.03
C SER A 355 -9.29 -12.75 39.00
N VAL A 356 -8.70 -12.85 37.82
CA VAL A 356 -7.24 -12.93 37.65
C VAL A 356 -6.78 -11.58 37.10
N SER A 357 -6.01 -10.86 37.90
CA SER A 357 -5.51 -9.51 37.61
C SER A 357 -4.59 -9.49 36.39
N GLY A 358 -4.79 -8.54 35.46
CA GLY A 358 -3.68 -8.04 34.65
C GLY A 358 -3.86 -7.77 33.15
N LEU A 359 -5.04 -7.91 32.54
CA LEU A 359 -5.27 -7.49 31.14
C LEU A 359 -6.67 -6.91 30.97
N ASP A 360 -6.79 -5.58 31.02
CA ASP A 360 -8.06 -4.86 30.90
C ASP A 360 -8.48 -4.78 29.42
N LEU A 361 -9.34 -5.71 28.99
CA LEU A 361 -9.97 -5.76 27.66
C LEU A 361 -11.09 -4.72 27.47
N ARG A 362 -11.29 -3.82 28.44
CA ARG A 362 -12.36 -2.80 28.45
C ARG A 362 -12.07 -1.61 27.53
N ASP A 363 -10.83 -1.37 27.13
CA ASP A 363 -10.43 -0.19 26.36
C ASP A 363 -10.69 -0.27 24.84
N LEU A 364 -11.20 -1.40 24.30
CA LEU A 364 -11.65 -1.46 22.90
C LEU A 364 -13.13 -1.10 22.70
N SER A 365 -13.88 -0.80 23.77
CA SER A 365 -15.27 -0.33 23.66
C SER A 365 -15.34 1.19 23.72
N LEU A 366 -15.10 1.85 22.59
CA LEU A 366 -15.32 3.29 22.46
C LEU A 366 -16.80 3.60 22.16
N GLN A 367 -17.46 4.08 23.21
CA GLN A 367 -18.39 5.21 23.26
C GLN A 367 -19.25 5.49 22.01
N THR A 368 -20.55 5.23 22.14
CA THR A 368 -21.59 6.11 21.59
C THR A 368 -22.56 6.52 22.71
N LYS A 369 -23.04 7.77 22.63
CA LYS A 369 -23.83 8.54 23.61
C LYS A 369 -25.15 7.86 24.06
N PRO A 370 -25.80 8.34 25.15
CA PRO A 370 -26.87 7.62 25.85
C PRO A 370 -28.22 7.67 25.12
N THR A 371 -28.97 6.58 25.34
CA THR A 371 -30.40 6.28 25.12
C THR A 371 -31.35 7.37 24.57
N PRO A 372 -32.26 6.94 23.69
CA PRO A 372 -33.68 7.25 23.88
C PRO A 372 -34.59 6.00 23.89
N LYS A 373 -35.82 6.22 24.38
CA LYS A 373 -36.87 5.30 24.84
C LYS A 373 -37.29 4.18 23.86
N PRO A 374 -37.85 3.04 24.34
CA PRO A 374 -38.24 1.93 23.49
C PRO A 374 -39.55 2.25 22.74
N GLN A 375 -39.50 2.30 21.41
CA GLN A 375 -40.69 2.27 20.57
C GLN A 375 -40.89 0.85 20.02
N LYS A 376 -42.13 0.38 20.07
CA LYS A 376 -42.56 -0.96 19.64
C LYS A 376 -42.21 -1.20 18.17
N ALA A 377 -41.26 -2.08 17.89
CA ALA A 377 -40.95 -2.53 16.53
C ALA A 377 -41.96 -3.59 16.07
N GLN A 378 -42.58 -3.32 14.93
CA GLN A 378 -43.48 -4.19 14.18
C GLN A 378 -42.67 -5.41 13.67
N LYS A 379 -43.09 -6.62 14.04
CA LYS A 379 -42.42 -7.87 13.66
C LYS A 379 -42.64 -8.16 12.18
N ASP A 380 -41.56 -8.22 11.41
CA ASP A 380 -41.55 -8.76 10.05
C ASP A 380 -41.78 -10.29 10.11
N PRO A 381 -42.69 -10.88 9.31
CA PRO A 381 -43.19 -12.25 9.51
C PRO A 381 -42.40 -13.36 8.81
N LEU A 382 -41.26 -13.08 8.16
CA LEU A 382 -40.42 -14.11 7.55
C LEU A 382 -39.21 -14.43 8.45
N PRO A 383 -39.06 -15.68 8.94
CA PRO A 383 -37.95 -16.03 9.79
C PRO A 383 -36.65 -15.96 8.99
N ARG A 384 -35.69 -15.19 9.55
CA ARG A 384 -34.29 -15.16 9.15
C ARG A 384 -33.74 -16.59 9.09
N LEU A 385 -32.79 -16.85 8.19
CA LEU A 385 -32.15 -18.17 8.05
C LEU A 385 -31.72 -18.70 9.44
N PRO A 386 -31.85 -20.02 9.69
CA PRO A 386 -31.40 -20.61 10.95
C PRO A 386 -29.95 -20.20 11.25
N PRO A 387 -29.58 -20.01 12.54
CA PRO A 387 -28.20 -19.75 12.93
C PRO A 387 -27.27 -20.77 12.27
N ALA A 388 -26.12 -20.33 11.74
CA ALA A 388 -25.19 -21.20 11.03
C ALA A 388 -24.73 -22.39 11.90
N LEU A 389 -24.73 -22.21 13.23
CA LEU A 389 -24.45 -23.28 14.17
C LEU A 389 -25.54 -24.36 14.24
N ALA A 390 -26.80 -24.06 13.91
CA ALA A 390 -27.89 -25.03 14.01
C ALA A 390 -27.80 -26.11 12.91
N THR A 391 -27.28 -25.77 11.74
CA THR A 391 -27.13 -26.71 10.60
C THR A 391 -25.79 -27.45 10.63
N PHE A 392 -24.77 -26.88 11.27
CA PHE A 392 -23.41 -27.44 11.25
C PHE A 392 -23.26 -28.82 11.92
N PRO A 393 -23.78 -29.08 13.14
CA PRO A 393 -23.76 -30.41 13.74
C PRO A 393 -24.53 -31.46 12.93
N MET A 394 -25.62 -31.06 12.25
CA MET A 394 -26.36 -31.96 11.37
C MET A 394 -25.51 -32.40 10.18
N HIS A 395 -24.81 -31.46 9.54
CA HIS A 395 -23.90 -31.76 8.44
C HIS A 395 -22.73 -32.66 8.88
N LEU A 396 -22.16 -32.40 10.06
CA LEU A 396 -21.12 -33.26 10.65
C LEU A 396 -21.64 -34.68 10.90
N ALA A 397 -22.84 -34.82 11.47
CA ALA A 397 -23.47 -36.11 11.72
C ALA A 397 -23.73 -36.88 10.42
N GLN A 398 -24.19 -36.20 9.37
CA GLN A 398 -24.38 -36.80 8.06
C GLN A 398 -23.05 -37.33 7.49
N LEU A 399 -21.97 -36.54 7.54
CA LEU A 399 -20.64 -36.95 7.08
C LEU A 399 -20.15 -38.22 7.80
N LEU A 400 -20.30 -38.27 9.14
CA LEU A 400 -19.93 -39.46 9.92
C LEU A 400 -20.81 -40.66 9.55
N THR A 401 -22.12 -40.46 9.39
CA THR A 401 -23.09 -41.52 9.07
C THR A 401 -22.79 -42.14 7.71
N GLU A 402 -22.57 -41.33 6.68
CA GLU A 402 -22.20 -41.80 5.34
C GLU A 402 -20.91 -42.64 5.35
N THR A 403 -19.89 -42.21 6.11
CA THR A 403 -18.65 -42.99 6.26
C THR A 403 -18.84 -44.29 7.03
N LEU A 404 -19.68 -44.30 8.09
CA LEU A 404 -20.00 -45.52 8.82
C LEU A 404 -20.79 -46.50 7.95
N LYS A 405 -21.82 -46.05 7.19
CA LYS A 405 -22.57 -46.90 6.26
C LYS A 405 -21.65 -47.58 5.24
N ALA A 406 -20.67 -46.85 4.70
CA ALA A 406 -19.76 -47.37 3.68
C ALA A 406 -18.77 -48.43 4.21
N TYR A 407 -18.25 -48.27 5.43
CA TYR A 407 -17.10 -49.03 5.92
C TYR A 407 -17.40 -49.97 7.10
N LEU A 408 -18.40 -49.67 7.94
CA LEU A 408 -18.77 -50.52 9.09
C LEU A 408 -19.10 -51.97 8.69
N PRO A 409 -19.79 -52.24 7.55
CA PRO A 409 -20.12 -53.61 7.14
C PRO A 409 -18.90 -54.49 6.79
N ASN A 410 -17.71 -53.90 6.61
CA ASN A 410 -16.48 -54.67 6.37
C ASN A 410 -15.89 -55.25 7.66
N VAL A 411 -16.25 -54.71 8.84
CA VAL A 411 -15.73 -55.15 10.14
C VAL A 411 -16.54 -56.34 10.65
N LYS A 412 -15.98 -57.54 10.49
CA LYS A 412 -16.65 -58.79 10.86
C LYS A 412 -16.55 -59.15 12.35
N ASP A 413 -15.54 -58.62 13.05
CA ASP A 413 -15.36 -58.89 14.48
C ASP A 413 -16.35 -58.10 15.33
N LYS A 414 -17.17 -58.81 16.12
CA LYS A 414 -18.18 -58.22 17.01
C LYS A 414 -17.52 -57.31 18.07
N SER A 415 -16.38 -57.72 18.63
CA SER A 415 -15.68 -56.92 19.65
C SER A 415 -15.19 -55.57 19.08
N SER A 416 -14.56 -55.59 17.90
CA SER A 416 -14.15 -54.37 17.20
C SER A 416 -15.33 -53.46 16.82
N ARG A 417 -16.46 -54.03 16.37
CA ARG A 417 -17.66 -53.27 16.02
C ARG A 417 -18.32 -52.63 17.24
N GLU A 418 -18.49 -53.36 18.34
CA GLU A 418 -18.94 -52.80 19.62
C GLU A 418 -18.02 -51.66 20.10
N SER A 419 -16.70 -51.82 19.94
CA SER A 419 -15.72 -50.78 20.30
C SER A 419 -15.88 -49.51 19.47
N LEU A 420 -16.03 -49.64 18.15
CA LEU A 420 -16.26 -48.52 17.23
C LEU A 420 -17.57 -47.80 17.52
N LEU A 421 -18.67 -48.54 17.70
CA LEU A 421 -19.98 -47.96 18.05
C LEU A 421 -19.94 -47.24 19.39
N THR A 422 -19.23 -47.79 20.38
CA THR A 422 -19.01 -47.11 21.66
C THR A 422 -18.23 -45.79 21.47
N GLN A 423 -17.20 -45.77 20.61
CA GLN A 423 -16.47 -44.53 20.29
C GLN A 423 -17.38 -43.49 19.63
N VAL A 424 -18.27 -43.90 18.71
CA VAL A 424 -19.25 -43.00 18.08
C VAL A 424 -20.23 -42.44 19.10
N LEU A 425 -20.69 -43.24 20.08
CA LEU A 425 -21.54 -42.76 21.17
C LEU A 425 -20.83 -41.74 22.06
N TYR A 426 -19.54 -41.94 22.36
CA TYR A 426 -18.74 -40.92 23.04
C TYR A 426 -18.59 -39.64 22.22
N CYS A 427 -18.51 -39.74 20.89
CA CYS A 427 -18.54 -38.58 19.99
C CYS A 427 -19.89 -37.85 20.09
N ALA A 428 -20.99 -38.58 19.93
CA ALA A 428 -22.35 -38.07 19.99
C ALA A 428 -22.66 -37.40 21.34
N GLY A 429 -22.22 -37.99 22.46
CA GLY A 429 -22.33 -37.40 23.78
C GLY A 429 -21.52 -36.10 23.92
N SER A 430 -20.29 -36.09 23.40
CA SER A 430 -19.43 -34.91 23.47
C SER A 430 -19.97 -33.72 22.66
N LEU A 431 -20.55 -33.96 21.49
CA LEU A 431 -21.19 -32.95 20.65
C LEU A 431 -22.61 -32.61 21.14
N GLY A 432 -23.29 -33.58 21.77
CA GLY A 432 -24.60 -33.41 22.42
C GLY A 432 -24.57 -32.38 23.54
N ARG A 433 -23.49 -32.32 24.34
CA ARG A 433 -23.26 -31.23 25.32
C ARG A 433 -23.20 -29.84 24.67
N LEU A 434 -22.93 -29.78 23.37
CA LEU A 434 -22.87 -28.55 22.59
C LEU A 434 -24.14 -28.31 21.76
N GLY A 435 -25.18 -29.15 21.90
CA GLY A 435 -26.48 -28.98 21.25
C GLY A 435 -26.66 -29.72 19.92
N GLY A 436 -25.76 -30.65 19.58
CA GLY A 436 -25.82 -31.46 18.35
C GLY A 436 -25.76 -32.95 18.63
N ASN A 437 -26.77 -33.50 19.31
CA ASN A 437 -26.83 -34.93 19.60
C ASN A 437 -27.29 -35.71 18.35
N PHE A 438 -26.45 -36.63 17.87
CA PHE A 438 -26.75 -37.52 16.74
C PHE A 438 -26.79 -39.00 17.14
N SER A 439 -26.88 -39.32 18.43
CA SER A 439 -26.94 -40.70 18.91
C SER A 439 -28.10 -41.50 18.32
N MET A 440 -29.19 -40.82 17.92
CA MET A 440 -30.36 -41.44 17.29
C MET A 440 -30.11 -41.80 15.82
N ILE A 441 -29.14 -41.18 15.14
CA ILE A 441 -28.83 -41.53 13.75
C ILE A 441 -28.22 -42.94 13.64
N LEU A 442 -27.66 -43.46 14.75
CA LEU A 442 -27.18 -44.84 14.82
C LEU A 442 -28.31 -45.88 14.67
N SER A 443 -29.55 -45.57 15.06
CA SER A 443 -30.66 -46.53 14.87
C SER A 443 -31.03 -46.66 13.39
N SER A 444 -30.94 -45.56 12.63
CA SER A 444 -31.20 -45.53 11.19
C SER A 444 -30.06 -46.12 10.34
N LEU A 445 -28.92 -46.50 10.95
CA LEU A 445 -27.84 -47.19 10.24
C LEU A 445 -28.16 -48.68 10.02
N ASP A 446 -28.95 -49.29 10.89
CA ASP A 446 -29.33 -50.71 10.82
C ASP A 446 -30.58 -50.91 9.93
N GLU A 447 -31.57 -50.03 10.05
CA GLU A 447 -32.85 -50.15 9.33
C GLU A 447 -32.70 -50.16 7.79
N GLU A 448 -31.74 -49.41 7.23
CA GLU A 448 -31.48 -49.38 5.78
C GLU A 448 -30.58 -50.53 5.27
N GLY A 449 -29.89 -51.25 6.17
CA GLY A 449 -29.02 -52.37 5.80
C GLY A 449 -29.78 -53.65 5.42
N ASP A 450 -31.03 -53.74 5.86
CA ASP A 450 -31.90 -54.90 5.67
C ASP A 450 -32.86 -54.76 4.47
N GLU A 451 -33.01 -53.55 3.89
CA GLU A 451 -33.96 -53.30 2.79
C GLU A 451 -33.45 -53.73 1.39
N GLU A 452 -32.17 -54.05 1.20
CA GLU A 452 -31.64 -54.58 -0.08
C GLU A 452 -31.73 -56.13 -0.19
N GLY A 453 -32.39 -56.79 0.76
CA GLY A 453 -32.48 -58.24 0.88
C GLY A 453 -33.87 -58.83 0.67
N ASP A 454 -34.74 -58.24 -0.16
CA ASP A 454 -36.03 -58.86 -0.49
C ASP A 454 -35.84 -60.08 -1.41
N THR A 455 -35.67 -61.25 -0.80
CA THR A 455 -36.29 -62.46 -1.33
C THR A 455 -36.97 -63.21 -0.19
N GLU A 456 -38.25 -63.47 -0.43
CA GLU A 456 -39.25 -64.12 0.39
C GLU A 456 -38.75 -65.39 1.12
N ASP A 457 -39.44 -65.70 2.22
CA ASP A 457 -39.38 -66.92 3.05
C ASP A 457 -38.34 -66.96 4.19
N ASP A 458 -38.70 -66.44 5.37
CA ASP A 458 -39.09 -67.29 6.51
C ASP A 458 -39.59 -66.47 7.72
N LEU A 459 -40.81 -66.77 8.15
CA LEU A 459 -41.39 -66.29 9.40
C LEU A 459 -40.69 -66.96 10.59
N SER A 460 -39.63 -66.34 11.08
CA SER A 460 -39.19 -66.54 12.46
C SER A 460 -39.00 -65.18 13.13
N GLU A 461 -39.87 -64.89 14.11
CA GLU A 461 -39.70 -63.82 15.08
C GLU A 461 -38.44 -64.12 15.93
N ASP A 462 -37.25 -63.96 15.37
CA ASP A 462 -36.04 -63.88 16.19
C ASP A 462 -35.88 -62.42 16.60
N ASN A 463 -36.20 -62.19 17.89
CA ASN A 463 -36.06 -60.93 18.62
C ASN A 463 -34.56 -60.61 18.80
N THR A 464 -33.84 -60.50 17.69
CA THR A 464 -32.41 -60.22 17.67
C THR A 464 -32.27 -58.74 17.92
N VAL A 465 -32.08 -58.37 19.18
CA VAL A 465 -31.84 -56.98 19.59
C VAL A 465 -30.70 -56.42 18.72
N PRO A 466 -30.93 -55.32 17.97
CA PRO A 466 -29.91 -54.71 17.14
C PRO A 466 -28.63 -54.45 17.95
N GLU A 467 -27.47 -54.74 17.38
CA GLU A 467 -26.19 -54.65 18.12
C GLU A 467 -25.95 -53.24 18.69
N TRP A 468 -26.44 -52.19 18.00
CA TRP A 468 -26.39 -50.82 18.48
C TRP A 468 -27.20 -50.60 19.76
N GLU A 469 -28.32 -51.32 19.95
CA GLU A 469 -29.18 -51.17 21.13
C GLU A 469 -28.49 -51.79 22.37
N GLU A 470 -27.83 -52.95 22.20
CA GLU A 470 -27.00 -53.54 23.25
C GLU A 470 -25.85 -52.60 23.65
N VAL A 471 -25.16 -52.02 22.66
CA VAL A 471 -24.04 -51.09 22.89
C VAL A 471 -24.54 -49.78 23.52
N MET A 472 -25.68 -49.24 23.10
CA MET A 472 -26.29 -48.05 23.71
C MET A 472 -26.70 -48.29 25.16
N LYS A 473 -27.26 -49.47 25.47
CA LYS A 473 -27.61 -49.85 26.85
C LYS A 473 -26.36 -49.98 27.72
N LYS A 474 -25.30 -50.64 27.22
CA LYS A 474 -23.99 -50.72 27.89
C LYS A 474 -23.41 -49.31 28.11
N HIS A 475 -23.41 -48.44 27.10
CA HIS A 475 -22.90 -47.07 27.18
C HIS A 475 -23.70 -46.18 28.14
N ARG A 476 -25.03 -46.31 28.18
CA ARG A 476 -25.90 -45.59 29.13
C ARG A 476 -25.53 -45.94 30.57
N VAL A 477 -25.42 -47.23 30.89
CA VAL A 477 -25.04 -47.70 32.23
C VAL A 477 -23.63 -47.24 32.62
N LEU A 478 -22.67 -47.27 31.69
CA LEU A 478 -21.31 -46.79 31.93
C LEU A 478 -21.27 -45.26 32.16
N SER A 479 -22.07 -44.50 31.42
CA SER A 479 -22.17 -43.05 31.57
C SER A 479 -22.82 -42.68 32.91
N GLU A 480 -23.93 -43.33 33.28
CA GLU A 480 -24.59 -43.15 34.58
C GLU A 480 -23.65 -43.47 35.75
N ARG A 481 -22.83 -44.51 35.62
CA ARG A 481 -21.83 -44.89 36.63
C ARG A 481 -20.70 -43.87 36.73
N LEU A 482 -20.26 -43.29 35.60
CA LEU A 482 -19.25 -42.23 35.58
C LEU A 482 -19.78 -40.92 36.17
N ASP A 483 -21.02 -40.56 35.86
CA ASP A 483 -21.69 -39.39 36.43
C ASP A 483 -21.90 -39.54 37.95
N GLN A 484 -22.23 -40.75 38.43
CA GLN A 484 -22.29 -41.04 39.87
C GLN A 484 -20.91 -40.93 40.55
N LEU A 485 -19.84 -41.40 39.90
CA LEU A 485 -18.47 -41.31 40.41
C LEU A 485 -17.93 -39.87 40.45
N THR A 486 -18.31 -39.05 39.46
CA THR A 486 -17.90 -37.64 39.40
C THR A 486 -18.75 -36.75 40.32
N ALA A 487 -20.05 -37.03 40.48
CA ALA A 487 -20.91 -36.38 41.46
C ALA A 487 -20.53 -36.76 42.91
N SER A 488 -20.10 -38.00 43.14
CA SER A 488 -19.56 -38.49 44.42
C SER A 488 -18.24 -37.83 44.83
N GLY A 489 -17.53 -37.16 43.92
CA GLY A 489 -16.23 -36.52 44.18
C GLY A 489 -16.32 -35.12 44.80
N VAL A 490 -17.50 -34.51 44.83
CA VAL A 490 -17.67 -33.09 45.25
C VAL A 490 -18.06 -32.96 46.73
N ASP A 491 -18.31 -34.06 47.44
CA ASP A 491 -18.84 -34.03 48.83
C ASP A 491 -17.87 -34.56 49.90
N SER A 492 -16.55 -34.47 49.66
CA SER A 492 -15.56 -34.68 50.72
C SER A 492 -14.89 -33.36 51.10
N GLY A 493 -15.32 -32.81 52.24
CA GLY A 493 -14.79 -31.59 52.85
C GLY A 493 -13.27 -31.61 53.09
N PRO A 494 -12.67 -30.45 53.39
CA PRO A 494 -11.23 -30.26 53.32
C PRO A 494 -10.53 -31.06 54.43
N LYS A 495 -9.83 -32.13 54.05
CA LYS A 495 -8.84 -32.75 54.93
C LYS A 495 -7.58 -31.88 54.93
N THR A 496 -7.36 -31.21 56.05
CA THR A 496 -6.10 -30.57 56.42
C THR A 496 -4.93 -31.53 56.25
N ILE A 497 -4.07 -31.28 55.27
CA ILE A 497 -2.79 -31.96 55.08
C ILE A 497 -1.78 -31.27 56.02
N SER A 498 -1.45 -31.92 57.13
CA SER A 498 -0.32 -31.50 57.99
C SER A 498 0.99 -31.83 57.28
N ARG A 499 1.76 -30.79 56.93
CA ARG A 499 3.13 -30.88 56.43
C ARG A 499 4.03 -31.45 57.54
N VAL A 500 4.49 -32.69 57.38
CA VAL A 500 5.62 -33.24 58.15
C VAL A 500 6.90 -32.74 57.51
N ALA A 501 7.75 -32.10 58.31
CA ALA A 501 9.07 -31.62 57.93
C ALA A 501 10.05 -32.80 57.77
N SER A 502 10.83 -32.79 56.68
CA SER A 502 11.98 -33.69 56.50
C SER A 502 13.16 -33.24 57.37
N PRO A 503 13.94 -34.14 57.98
CA PRO A 503 15.16 -33.77 58.67
C PRO A 503 16.32 -33.57 57.69
N LEU A 504 17.21 -32.64 58.03
CA LEU A 504 18.49 -32.44 57.36
C LEU A 504 19.43 -33.63 57.60
N THR A 505 20.02 -34.12 56.51
CA THR A 505 21.45 -34.47 56.39
C THR A 505 21.86 -34.36 54.94
#